data_AF-A0A166AI28-F1
#
_entry.id   AF-A0A166AI28-F1
#
_cell.length_a   1.000
_cell.length_b   1.000
_cell.length_c   1.000
_cell.angle_alpha   90.00
_cell.angle_beta   90.00
_cell.angle_gamma   90.00
#
_symmetry.space_group_name_H-M   'P 1'
#
loop_
_entity.id
_entity.type
_entity.pdbx_description
1 polymer ?
#
loop_
_entity_poly.entity_id
_entity_poly.type
_entity_poly.pdbx_seq_one_letter_code
_entity_poly.pdbx_strand_id
1 'polypeptide(L)' 'MQPNHQNQIKLPAAPPLPTREDLETALNLFAKLVDKYGTDYLPFFLRIERELIALEEEKDALSRAKARARLQGSTRRA' A
#
# COMPACT_ATOMS: atom_id res chain seq x y z
N MET A 1 47.70 7.06 17.10
CA MET A 1 46.40 7.55 16.63
C MET A 1 45.84 6.53 15.65
N GLN A 2 45.04 5.56 16.11
CA GLN A 2 44.38 4.58 15.24
C GLN A 2 42.94 5.05 14.95
N PRO A 3 42.43 4.88 13.72
CA PRO A 3 41.17 5.47 13.29
C PRO A 3 39.96 4.76 13.89
N ASN A 4 38.99 5.59 14.23
CA ASN A 4 37.71 5.28 14.86
C ASN A 4 36.92 4.29 13.97
N HIS A 5 36.56 3.12 14.52
CA HIS A 5 35.73 2.14 13.83
C HIS A 5 34.29 2.67 13.80
N GLN A 6 33.93 3.28 12.67
CA GLN A 6 32.57 3.73 12.40
C GLN A 6 31.62 2.54 12.51
N ASN A 7 30.76 2.57 13.54
CA ASN A 7 29.57 1.73 13.65
C ASN A 7 28.72 1.92 12.39
N GLN A 8 28.82 0.98 11.44
CA GLN A 8 27.85 0.85 10.36
C GLN A 8 26.54 0.37 10.98
N ILE A 9 25.66 1.31 11.31
CA ILE A 9 24.27 1.01 11.63
C ILE A 9 23.65 0.50 10.33
N LYS A 10 23.64 -0.83 10.16
CA LYS A 10 22.90 -1.49 9.09
C LYS A 10 21.43 -1.21 9.35
N LEU A 11 20.88 -0.21 8.66
CA LEU A 11 19.47 0.13 8.72
C LEU A 11 18.69 -1.16 8.44
N PRO A 12 17.83 -1.66 9.36
CA PRO A 12 17.06 -2.85 9.09
C PRO A 12 16.23 -2.62 7.83
N ALA A 13 16.15 -3.63 6.96
CA ALA A 13 15.31 -3.57 5.78
C ALA A 13 13.90 -3.12 6.21
N ALA A 14 13.35 -2.12 5.50
CA ALA A 14 12.02 -1.63 5.80
C ALA A 14 11.05 -2.82 5.89
N PRO A 15 10.14 -2.84 6.88
CA PRO A 15 9.15 -3.91 6.95
C PRO A 15 8.42 -4.01 5.61
N PRO A 16 8.06 -5.23 5.18
CA PRO A 16 7.30 -5.41 3.95
C PRO A 16 6.03 -4.55 4.01
N LEU A 17 5.70 -3.95 2.87
CA LEU A 17 4.47 -3.16 2.76
C LEU A 17 3.27 -4.06 3.10
N PRO A 18 2.27 -3.53 3.83
CA PRO A 18 1.09 -4.30 4.21
C PRO A 18 0.38 -4.81 2.96
N THR A 19 -0.06 -6.08 3.01
CA THR A 19 -0.83 -6.67 1.92
C THR A 19 -2.27 -6.14 1.92
N ARG A 20 -3.00 -6.36 0.82
CA ARG A 20 -4.43 -6.02 0.75
C ARG A 20 -5.22 -6.72 1.87
N GLU A 21 -4.90 -7.98 2.15
CA GLU A 21 -5.56 -8.78 3.19
C GLU A 21 -5.30 -8.21 4.59
N ASP A 22 -4.08 -7.72 4.85
CA ASP A 22 -3.74 -7.04 6.10
C ASP A 22 -4.56 -5.77 6.30
N LEU A 23 -4.70 -4.98 5.23
CA LEU A 23 -5.49 -3.74 5.25
C LEU A 23 -7.00 -4.03 5.42
N GLU A 24 -7.56 -5.03 4.74
CA GLU A 24 -8.96 -5.43 4.93
C GLU A 24 -9.23 -5.94 6.35
N THR A 25 -8.30 -6.71 6.92
CA THR A 25 -8.37 -7.18 8.30
C THR A 25 -8.33 -6.01 9.28
N ALA A 26 -7.43 -5.06 9.07
CA ALA A 26 -7.32 -3.86 9.89
C ALA A 26 -8.58 -2.98 9.77
N LEU A 27 -9.11 -2.80 8.56
CA LEU A 27 -10.33 -2.02 8.32
C LEU A 27 -11.50 -2.59 9.12
N ASN A 28 -11.69 -3.91 9.09
CA ASN A 28 -12.73 -4.61 9.84
C ASN A 28 -12.56 -4.47 11.36
N LEU A 29 -11.32 -4.47 11.86
CA LEU A 29 -11.05 -4.21 13.27
C LEU A 29 -11.44 -2.79 13.65
N PHE A 30 -11.00 -1.79 12.88
CA PHE A 30 -11.31 -0.39 13.18
C PHE A 30 -12.80 -0.07 13.00
N ALA A 31 -13.51 -0.73 12.09
CA ALA A 31 -14.98 -0.61 12.00
C ALA A 31 -15.66 -1.03 13.32
N LYS A 32 -15.25 -2.16 13.91
CA LYS A 32 -15.75 -2.62 15.22
C LYS A 32 -15.38 -1.66 16.34
N LEU A 33 -14.20 -1.03 16.28
CA LEU A 33 -13.79 -0.03 17.27
C LEU A 33 -14.58 1.27 17.14
N VAL A 34 -14.89 1.71 15.92
CA VAL A 34 -15.76 2.86 15.66
C VAL A 34 -17.17 2.60 16.17
N ASP A 35 -17.71 1.41 15.93
CA ASP A 35 -19.03 1.01 16.44
C ASP A 35 -19.08 1.03 17.98
N LYS A 36 -18.02 0.52 18.63
CA LYS A 36 -17.96 0.39 20.10
C LYS A 36 -17.58 1.67 20.85
N TYR A 37 -16.66 2.45 20.29
CA TYR A 37 -16.03 3.59 20.97
C TYR A 37 -16.25 4.92 20.24
N GLY A 38 -16.98 4.93 19.12
CA GLY A 38 -17.34 6.12 18.38
C GLY A 38 -16.18 6.73 17.59
N THR A 39 -16.18 8.05 17.51
CA THR A 39 -15.33 8.82 16.58
C THR A 39 -13.84 8.76 16.86
N ASP A 40 -13.42 8.29 18.04
CA ASP A 40 -12.00 8.24 18.43
C ASP A 40 -11.17 7.33 17.51
N TYR A 41 -11.80 6.28 16.98
CA TYR A 41 -11.15 5.34 16.07
C TYR A 41 -11.43 5.62 14.59
N LEU A 42 -12.32 6.58 14.30
CA LEU A 42 -12.70 6.94 12.93
C LEU A 42 -11.51 7.39 12.06
N PRO A 43 -10.53 8.18 12.57
CA PRO A 43 -9.36 8.56 11.77
C PRO A 43 -8.55 7.38 11.25
N PHE A 44 -8.45 6.30 12.03
CA PHE A 44 -7.71 5.10 11.65
C PHE A 44 -8.47 4.30 10.60
N PHE A 45 -9.79 4.15 10.78
CA PHE A 45 -10.67 3.54 9.78
C PHE A 45 -10.54 4.25 8.43
N LEU A 46 -10.70 5.57 8.40
CA LEU A 46 -10.63 6.38 7.18
C LEU A 46 -9.25 6.31 6.50
N ARG A 47 -8.17 6.22 7.29
CA ARG A 47 -6.83 6.08 6.72
C ARG A 47 -6.69 4.75 5.97
N ILE A 48 -7.11 3.64 6.58
CA ILE A 48 -7.00 2.31 5.98
C ILE A 48 -7.92 2.21 4.76
N GLU A 49 -9.11 2.78 4.84
CA GLU A 49 -10.05 2.84 3.70
C GLU A 49 -9.41 3.54 2.49
N ARG A 50 -8.72 4.66 2.71
CA ARG A 50 -7.99 5.37 1.65
C ARG A 50 -6.82 4.55 1.08
N GLU A 51 -6.06 3.86 1.93
CA GLU A 51 -4.96 3.01 1.48
C GLU A 51 -5.46 1.85 0.61
N LEU A 52 -6.61 1.25 0.95
CA LEU A 52 -7.26 0.22 0.12
C LEU A 52 -7.71 0.75 -1.23
N ILE A 53 -8.39 1.90 -1.25
CA ILE A 53 -8.84 2.54 -2.50
C ILE A 53 -7.64 2.83 -3.41
N ALA A 54 -6.56 3.39 -2.86
CA ALA A 54 -5.36 3.70 -3.63
C ALA A 54 -4.74 2.44 -4.27
N LEU A 55 -4.70 1.31 -3.54
CA LEU A 55 -4.21 0.04 -4.06
C LEU A 55 -5.09 -0.53 -5.18
N GLU A 56 -6.41 -0.40 -5.08
CA GLU A 56 -7.32 -0.81 -6.13
C GLU A 56 -7.17 0.06 -7.38
N GLU A 57 -7.11 1.38 -7.21
CA GLU A 57 -6.88 2.33 -8.29
C GLU A 57 -5.56 2.09 -9.02
N GLU A 58 -4.49 1.76 -8.29
CA GLU A 58 -3.18 1.44 -8.88
C GLU A 58 -3.24 0.17 -9.73
N LYS A 59 -3.88 -0.90 -9.23
CA LYS A 59 -4.05 -2.16 -9.98
C LYS A 59 -4.88 -1.96 -11.23
N ASP A 60 -5.93 -1.17 -11.15
CA ASP A 60 -6.78 -0.83 -12.28
C ASP A 60 -6.03 0.04 -13.30
N ALA A 61 -5.28 1.04 -12.84
CA ALA A 61 -4.45 1.89 -13.69
C ALA A 61 -3.39 1.07 -14.42
N LEU A 62 -2.71 0.16 -13.73
CA LEU A 62 -1.73 -0.74 -14.32
C LEU A 62 -2.38 -1.66 -15.37
N SER A 63 -3.57 -2.19 -15.09
CA SER A 63 -4.32 -3.02 -16.02
C SER A 63 -4.72 -2.24 -17.28
N ARG A 64 -5.23 -1.01 -17.14
CA ARG A 64 -5.54 -0.12 -18.26
C ARG A 64 -4.30 0.23 -19.08
N ALA A 65 -3.17 0.54 -18.42
CA ALA A 65 -1.90 0.85 -19.09
C ALA A 65 -1.39 -0.36 -19.92
N LYS A 66 -1.43 -1.56 -19.35
CA LYS A 66 -1.07 -2.81 -20.04
C LYS A 66 -1.98 -3.09 -21.22
N ALA A 67 -3.30 -2.89 -21.07
CA ALA A 67 -4.26 -3.09 -22.16
C ALA A 67 -3.99 -2.13 -23.34
N ARG A 68 -3.76 -0.84 -23.04
CA ARG A 68 -3.39 0.16 -24.06
C ARG A 68 -2.08 -0.18 -24.77
N ALA A 69 -1.06 -0.61 -24.03
CA ALA A 69 0.22 -1.01 -24.61
C ALA A 69 0.08 -2.19 -25.59
N ARG A 70 -0.77 -3.18 -25.27
CA ARG A 70 -1.04 -4.32 -26.16
C ARG A 70 -1.75 -3.90 -27.46
N LEU A 71 -2.71 -2.98 -27.38
CA LEU A 71 -3.42 -2.46 -28.56
C LEU A 71 -2.48 -1.66 -29.50
N GLN A 72 -1.56 -0.86 -28.96
CA GLN A 72 -0.58 -0.16 -29.80
C GLN A 72 0.44 -1.11 -30.45
N GLY A 73 0.75 -2.23 -29.79
CA GLY A 73 1.63 -3.27 -30.35
C GLY A 73 1.01 -4.05 -31.52
N SER A 74 -0.32 -4.20 -31.57
CA SER A 74 -1.00 -4.87 -32.69
C SER A 74 -1.16 -3.97 -33.91
N THR A 75 -1.36 -2.66 -33.73
CA THR A 75 -1.47 -1.69 -34.83
C THR A 75 -0.15 -1.47 -35.59
N ARG A 76 1.01 -1.75 -34.96
CA ARG A 76 2.34 -1.55 -35.57
C ARG A 76 2.86 -2.74 -36.40
N ARG A 77 2.10 -3.84 -36.47
CA ARG A 77 2.48 -5.10 -37.15
C ARG A 77 1.61 -5.43 -38.38
N ALA A 78 0.87 -4.45 -38.91
CA ALA A 78 0.10 -4.59 -40.16
C ALA A 78 0.78 -3.83 -41.29
#